data_AF-A0A2E5XYZ4-F1
#
_entry.id   AF-A0A2E5XYZ4-F1
#
_cell.length_a   1.000
_cell.length_b   1.000
_cell.length_c   1.000
_cell.angle_alpha   90.00
_cell.angle_beta   90.00
_cell.angle_gamma   90.00
#
_symmetry.space_group_name_H-M   'P 1'
#
loop_
_entity.id
_entity.type
_entity.pdbx_description
1 polymer ?
#
loop_
_entity_poly.entity_id
_entity_poly.type
_entity_poly.pdbx_seq_one_letter_code
_entity_poly.pdbx_strand_id
1 'polypeptide(L)'
;MKSLWENYFSKKTVDPIKVALKSVPIFFNLNTSQIKEITRFVHKRNYKKGEAIFKKNAPGEGMYIIISGQVIIKDPDSKIIFATLNNNNFFGEMALLDEEPRSALAEASEPSILIGFFRPDLMTLVSRFPEIGNKILINLSKVLAERLRESNKILMQKSD
;
A
#
# COMPACT_ATOMS: atom_id res chain seq x y z
N MET A 1 -7.57 -44.10 -12.04
CA MET A 1 -6.20 -43.61 -11.82
C MET A 1 -6.17 -42.17 -12.29
N LYS A 2 -6.30 -41.18 -11.39
CA LYS A 2 -6.32 -39.76 -11.78
C LYS A 2 -4.92 -39.39 -12.29
N SER A 3 -4.87 -38.82 -13.49
CA SER A 3 -3.65 -38.58 -14.24
C SER A 3 -2.75 -37.58 -13.50
N LEU A 4 -1.46 -37.91 -13.37
CA LEU A 4 -0.43 -37.03 -12.81
C LEU A 4 -0.26 -35.73 -13.62
N TRP A 5 -0.79 -35.69 -14.85
CA TRP A 5 -0.72 -34.54 -15.76
C TRP A 5 -1.78 -33.47 -15.50
N GLU A 6 -2.91 -33.82 -14.89
CA GLU A 6 -4.00 -32.86 -14.59
C GLU A 6 -3.58 -31.81 -13.55
N ASN A 7 -2.70 -32.20 -12.61
CA ASN A 7 -2.19 -31.30 -11.57
C ASN A 7 -1.04 -30.38 -12.01
N TYR A 8 -0.39 -30.67 -13.14
CA TYR A 8 0.76 -29.90 -13.62
C TYR A 8 0.33 -28.65 -14.42
N PHE A 9 -0.80 -28.74 -15.14
CA PHE A 9 -1.29 -27.66 -16.03
C PHE A 9 -2.43 -26.80 -15.44
N SER A 10 -2.88 -27.08 -14.20
CA SER A 10 -4.02 -26.39 -13.58
C SER A 10 -3.68 -25.48 -12.40
N LYS A 11 -2.41 -25.32 -12.00
CA LYS A 11 -2.08 -24.24 -11.05
C LYS A 11 -2.06 -22.91 -11.79
N LYS A 12 -3.25 -22.31 -11.99
CA LYS A 12 -3.37 -20.86 -12.14
C LYS A 12 -2.78 -20.22 -10.89
N THR A 13 -1.47 -20.00 -10.87
CA THR A 13 -0.82 -19.23 -9.81
C THR A 13 -1.39 -17.82 -9.89
N VAL A 14 -2.21 -17.48 -8.90
CA VAL A 14 -2.80 -16.15 -8.81
C VAL A 14 -1.65 -15.16 -8.62
N ASP A 15 -1.60 -14.15 -9.49
CA ASP A 15 -0.57 -13.11 -9.45
C ASP A 15 -0.66 -12.34 -8.11
N PRO A 16 0.35 -12.44 -7.23
CA PRO A 16 0.30 -11.86 -5.89
C PRO A 16 0.15 -10.33 -5.92
N ILE A 17 0.62 -9.67 -6.99
CA ILE A 17 0.46 -8.22 -7.16
C ILE A 17 -1.01 -7.88 -7.35
N LYS A 18 -1.73 -8.65 -8.18
CA LYS A 18 -3.16 -8.44 -8.41
C LYS A 18 -3.99 -8.71 -7.16
N VAL A 19 -3.58 -9.67 -6.33
CA VAL A 19 -4.23 -9.95 -5.05
C VAL A 19 -4.06 -8.76 -4.11
N ALA A 20 -2.83 -8.28 -3.93
CA ALA A 20 -2.52 -7.15 -3.06
C ALA A 20 -3.19 -5.84 -3.52
N LEU A 21 -3.26 -5.58 -4.83
CA LEU A 21 -4.00 -4.42 -5.35
C LEU A 21 -5.49 -4.53 -5.03
N LYS A 22 -6.09 -5.70 -5.22
CA LYS A 22 -7.53 -5.91 -4.94
C LYS A 22 -7.88 -5.89 -3.45
N SER A 23 -6.91 -6.05 -2.55
CA SER A 23 -7.16 -6.08 -1.11
C SER A 23 -7.15 -4.72 -0.45
N VAL A 24 -6.67 -3.66 -1.12
CA VAL A 24 -6.55 -2.33 -0.51
C VAL A 24 -7.64 -1.37 -1.02
N PRO A 25 -8.28 -0.58 -0.14
CA PRO A 25 -9.39 0.31 -0.49
C PRO A 25 -9.12 1.29 -1.63
N ILE A 26 -7.88 1.75 -1.78
CA ILE A 26 -7.48 2.72 -2.83
C ILE A 26 -7.77 2.18 -4.24
N PHE A 27 -7.73 0.87 -4.45
CA PHE A 27 -7.98 0.23 -5.75
C PHE A 27 -9.35 -0.47 -5.85
N PHE A 28 -10.27 -0.21 -4.91
CA PHE A 28 -11.63 -0.76 -4.99
C PHE A 28 -12.39 -0.22 -6.20
N ASN A 29 -13.39 -0.97 -6.67
CA ASN A 29 -14.22 -0.64 -7.84
C ASN A 29 -13.47 -0.56 -9.19
N LEU A 30 -12.20 -1.02 -9.22
CA LEU A 30 -11.47 -1.24 -10.45
C LEU A 30 -11.74 -2.64 -10.98
N ASN A 31 -12.10 -2.72 -12.27
CA ASN A 31 -12.34 -4.01 -12.91
C ASN A 31 -11.02 -4.76 -13.18
N THR A 32 -11.10 -6.04 -13.58
CA THR A 32 -9.91 -6.87 -13.81
C THR A 32 -8.96 -6.31 -14.87
N SER A 33 -9.47 -5.63 -15.91
CA SER A 33 -8.65 -4.99 -16.93
C SER A 33 -7.90 -3.78 -16.35
N GLN A 34 -8.58 -2.96 -15.56
CA GLN A 34 -8.00 -1.81 -14.88
C GLN A 34 -6.92 -2.22 -13.87
N ILE A 35 -7.16 -3.28 -13.09
CA ILE A 35 -6.13 -3.85 -12.19
C ILE A 35 -4.92 -4.34 -13.00
N LYS A 36 -5.14 -5.00 -14.14
CA LYS A 36 -4.05 -5.43 -15.03
C LYS A 36 -3.25 -4.24 -15.55
N GLU A 37 -3.88 -3.11 -15.87
CA GLU A 37 -3.16 -1.91 -16.28
C GLU A 37 -2.28 -1.37 -15.15
N ILE A 38 -2.83 -1.28 -13.92
CA ILE A 38 -2.09 -0.78 -12.74
C ILE A 38 -0.88 -1.63 -12.41
N THR A 39 -0.88 -2.94 -12.70
CA THR A 39 0.32 -3.78 -12.46
C THR A 39 1.57 -3.30 -13.19
N ARG A 40 1.44 -2.43 -14.21
CA ARG A 40 2.55 -1.82 -14.94
C ARG A 40 3.12 -0.55 -14.29
N PHE A 41 2.36 0.03 -13.35
CA PHE A 41 2.65 1.30 -12.67
C PHE A 41 3.14 1.09 -11.24
N VAL A 42 3.37 -0.16 -10.84
CA VAL A 42 3.71 -0.50 -9.48
C VAL A 42 5.01 -1.30 -9.43
N HIS A 43 5.77 -1.11 -8.36
CA HIS A 43 7.16 -1.54 -8.31
C HIS A 43 7.36 -2.51 -7.15
N LYS A 44 7.56 -3.79 -7.47
CA LYS A 44 7.83 -4.82 -6.45
C LYS A 44 9.21 -4.59 -5.84
N ARG A 45 9.30 -4.62 -4.50
CA ARG A 45 10.56 -4.55 -3.74
C ARG A 45 10.58 -5.59 -2.64
N ASN A 46 11.77 -6.14 -2.39
CA ASN A 46 12.02 -7.07 -1.29
C ASN A 46 12.83 -6.35 -0.22
N TYR A 47 12.50 -6.58 1.03
CA TYR A 47 13.16 -5.99 2.20
C TYR A 47 13.61 -7.11 3.15
N LYS A 48 14.80 -6.96 3.71
CA LYS A 48 15.30 -7.81 4.80
C LYS A 48 14.70 -7.35 6.13
N LYS A 49 14.72 -8.23 7.13
CA LYS A 49 14.41 -7.85 8.51
C LYS A 49 15.33 -6.72 8.97
N GLY A 50 14.74 -5.68 9.57
CA GLY A 50 15.41 -4.46 10.03
C GLY A 50 15.68 -3.44 8.93
N GLU A 51 15.34 -3.73 7.67
CA GLU A 51 15.55 -2.78 6.57
C GLU A 51 14.47 -1.69 6.60
N ALA A 52 14.89 -0.43 6.48
CA ALA A 52 13.98 0.69 6.41
C ALA A 52 13.35 0.77 5.00
N ILE A 53 12.02 0.79 4.95
CA ILE A 53 11.27 1.08 3.71
C ILE A 53 11.39 2.57 3.39
N PHE A 54 11.22 3.41 4.42
CA PHE A 54 11.55 4.84 4.38
C PHE A 54 11.86 5.33 5.79
N LYS A 55 12.66 6.40 5.88
CA LYS A 55 13.01 7.05 7.15
C LYS A 55 12.07 8.22 7.44
N LYS A 56 11.91 8.57 8.72
CA LYS A 56 11.29 9.85 9.13
C LYS A 56 12.04 11.02 8.47
N ASN A 57 11.30 12.05 8.08
CA ASN A 57 11.76 13.24 7.35
C ASN A 57 12.33 12.99 5.94
N ALA A 58 12.33 11.74 5.44
CA ALA A 58 12.62 11.50 4.04
C ALA A 58 11.51 12.08 3.15
N PRO A 59 11.79 12.40 1.87
CA PRO A 59 10.75 12.83 0.94
C PRO A 59 9.59 11.83 0.83
N GLY A 60 8.37 12.36 0.80
CA GLY A 60 7.15 11.60 0.52
C GLY A 60 7.00 11.35 -0.97
N GLU A 61 7.43 10.19 -1.48
CA GLU A 61 7.35 9.89 -2.93
C GLU A 61 6.18 8.99 -3.35
N GLY A 62 5.53 8.31 -2.39
CA GLY A 62 4.49 7.34 -2.70
C GLY A 62 4.05 6.47 -1.53
N MET A 63 3.20 5.49 -1.84
CA MET A 63 2.65 4.54 -0.88
C MET A 63 3.20 3.13 -1.09
N TYR A 64 2.99 2.28 -0.09
CA TYR A 64 3.41 0.89 -0.13
C TYR A 64 2.26 -0.04 0.24
N ILE A 65 2.22 -1.21 -0.40
CA ILE A 65 1.29 -2.31 -0.10
C ILE A 65 2.11 -3.54 0.27
N ILE A 66 1.73 -4.23 1.34
CA ILE A 66 2.44 -5.42 1.81
C ILE A 66 1.86 -6.66 1.11
N ILE A 67 2.64 -7.30 0.24
CA ILE A 67 2.28 -8.60 -0.34
C ILE A 67 2.48 -9.70 0.70
N SER A 68 3.64 -9.71 1.34
CA SER A 68 4.01 -10.67 2.38
C SER A 68 4.96 -10.05 3.39
N GLY A 69 4.89 -10.48 4.64
CA GLY A 69 5.75 -10.04 5.71
C GLY A 69 5.06 -9.07 6.67
N GLN A 70 5.86 -8.31 7.42
CA GLN A 70 5.38 -7.38 8.42
C GLN A 70 6.24 -6.11 8.45
N VAL A 71 5.56 -4.98 8.59
CA VAL A 71 6.15 -3.64 8.67
C VAL A 71 5.70 -2.94 9.95
N ILE A 72 6.64 -2.33 10.66
CA ILE A 72 6.38 -1.49 11.82
C ILE A 72 6.53 -0.03 11.40
N ILE A 73 5.51 0.78 11.74
CA ILE A 73 5.57 2.23 11.65
C ILE A 73 5.81 2.77 13.06
N LYS A 74 6.92 3.47 13.25
CA LYS A 74 7.35 3.97 14.56
C LYS A 74 8.00 5.33 14.46
N ASP A 75 7.96 6.09 15.54
CA ASP A 75 8.81 7.26 15.69
C ASP A 75 10.21 6.81 16.14
N PRO A 76 11.27 7.05 15.35
CA PRO A 76 12.63 6.67 15.74
C PRO A 76 13.12 7.39 17.00
N ASP A 77 12.59 8.59 17.29
CA ASP A 77 13.04 9.42 18.41
C ASP A 77 12.42 8.99 19.74
N SER A 78 11.10 8.80 19.77
CA SER A 78 10.36 8.41 20.98
C SER A 78 10.19 6.91 21.19
N LYS A 79 10.61 6.07 20.22
CA LYS A 79 10.36 4.61 20.18
C LYS A 79 8.88 4.21 20.20
N ILE A 80 7.95 5.17 20.05
CA ILE A 80 6.51 4.89 19.99
C ILE A 80 6.21 4.15 18.69
N ILE A 81 5.57 2.99 18.79
CA ILE A 81 5.04 2.24 17.65
C ILE A 81 3.65 2.76 17.33
N PHE A 82 3.48 3.34 16.14
CA PHE A 82 2.19 3.83 15.66
C PHE A 82 1.35 2.69 15.07
N ALA A 83 1.97 1.74 14.38
CA ALA A 83 1.27 0.60 13.80
C ALA A 83 2.22 -0.59 13.54
N THR A 84 1.65 -1.79 13.61
CA THR A 84 2.27 -3.02 13.08
C THR A 84 1.34 -3.56 12.00
N LEU A 85 1.82 -3.60 10.76
CA LEU A 85 1.05 -3.90 9.56
C LEU A 85 1.52 -5.20 8.93
N ASN A 86 0.57 -6.02 8.49
CA ASN A 86 0.85 -7.31 7.86
C ASN A 86 0.38 -7.30 6.39
N ASN A 87 0.45 -8.45 5.74
CA ASN A 87 -0.07 -8.70 4.40
C ASN A 87 -1.44 -8.04 4.16
N ASN A 88 -1.66 -7.51 2.96
CA ASN A 88 -2.87 -6.82 2.52
C ASN A 88 -3.12 -5.45 3.16
N ASN A 89 -2.27 -4.98 4.08
CA ASN A 89 -2.28 -3.59 4.52
C ASN A 89 -1.46 -2.69 3.57
N PHE A 90 -1.72 -1.39 3.66
CA PHE A 90 -0.98 -0.35 2.95
C PHE A 90 -0.66 0.82 3.88
N PHE A 91 0.35 1.60 3.52
CA PHE A 91 0.80 2.75 4.31
C PHE A 91 1.53 3.79 3.45
N GLY A 92 1.69 4.98 4.02
CA GLY A 92 2.40 6.09 3.38
C GLY A 92 1.58 6.76 2.27
N GLU A 93 0.26 6.59 2.26
CA GLU A 93 -0.63 7.10 1.21
C GLU A 93 -0.71 8.62 1.13
N MET A 94 -0.41 9.35 2.21
CA MET A 94 -0.35 10.82 2.21
C MET A 94 0.62 11.35 1.15
N ALA A 95 1.74 10.66 0.93
CA ALA A 95 2.76 11.01 -0.06
C ALA A 95 2.29 10.89 -1.53
N LEU A 96 1.07 10.39 -1.77
CA LEU A 96 0.45 10.48 -3.09
C LEU A 96 -0.20 11.84 -3.35
N LEU A 97 -0.59 12.57 -2.30
CA LEU A 97 -1.32 13.84 -2.39
C LEU A 97 -0.41 15.05 -2.22
N ASP A 98 0.50 15.00 -1.26
CA ASP A 98 1.41 16.09 -0.94
C ASP A 98 2.89 15.63 -1.01
N GLU A 99 3.78 16.59 -0.90
CA GLU A 99 5.23 16.39 -0.89
C GLU A 99 5.80 16.57 0.53
N GLU A 100 4.95 16.40 1.55
CA GLU A 100 5.35 16.54 2.94
C GLU A 100 6.34 15.43 3.34
N PRO A 101 7.33 15.74 4.20
CA PRO A 101 8.26 14.74 4.70
C PRO A 101 7.56 13.59 5.44
N ARG A 102 8.14 12.39 5.41
CA ARG A 102 7.60 11.23 6.15
C ARG A 102 7.51 11.53 7.65
N SER A 103 6.32 11.38 8.22
CA SER A 103 6.07 11.63 9.65
C SER A 103 6.71 10.59 10.59
N ALA A 104 7.04 9.40 10.08
CA ALA A 104 7.53 8.28 10.86
C ALA A 104 8.54 7.42 10.06
N LEU A 105 9.24 6.52 10.75
CA LEU A 105 10.02 5.45 10.15
C LEU A 105 9.10 4.27 9.83
N ALA A 106 9.23 3.70 8.64
CA ALA A 106 8.67 2.39 8.29
C ALA A 106 9.81 1.38 8.12
N GLU A 107 9.76 0.29 8.87
CA GLU A 107 10.82 -0.74 8.94
C GLU A 107 10.22 -2.14 8.84
N ALA A 108 10.85 -3.01 8.06
CA ALA A 108 10.42 -4.40 7.94
C ALA A 108 10.82 -5.18 9.21
N SER A 109 9.85 -5.68 9.99
CA SER A 109 10.15 -6.46 11.20
C SER A 109 10.50 -7.93 10.91
N GLU A 110 10.21 -8.37 9.68
CA GLU A 110 10.60 -9.66 9.11
C GLU A 110 10.85 -9.52 7.60
N PRO A 111 11.45 -10.52 6.91
CA PRO A 111 11.62 -10.47 5.46
C PRO A 111 10.29 -10.20 4.76
N SER A 112 10.24 -9.10 4.01
CA SER A 112 8.98 -8.56 3.49
C SER A 112 9.05 -8.31 1.98
N ILE A 113 7.93 -8.52 1.30
CA ILE A 113 7.75 -8.21 -0.12
C ILE A 113 6.63 -7.19 -0.22
N LEU A 114 6.96 -6.03 -0.79
CA LEU A 114 6.06 -4.91 -0.91
C LEU A 114 5.92 -4.49 -2.38
N ILE A 115 4.88 -3.72 -2.64
CA ILE A 115 4.68 -2.98 -3.88
C ILE A 115 4.73 -1.49 -3.54
N GLY A 116 5.59 -0.74 -4.21
CA GLY A 116 5.57 0.72 -4.21
C GLY A 116 4.67 1.26 -5.33
N PHE A 117 3.85 2.25 -5.01
CA PHE A 117 3.08 3.03 -5.98
C PHE A 117 3.37 4.51 -5.73
N PHE A 118 3.97 5.18 -6.71
CA PHE A 118 4.54 6.51 -6.53
C PHE A 118 3.69 7.60 -7.16
N ARG A 119 3.86 8.83 -6.69
CA ARG A 119 3.11 9.98 -7.18
C ARG A 119 3.26 10.20 -8.70
N PRO A 120 4.45 10.05 -9.33
CA PRO A 120 4.58 10.14 -10.79
C PRO A 120 3.75 9.08 -11.53
N ASP A 121 3.65 7.87 -10.98
CA ASP A 121 2.83 6.80 -11.54
C ASP A 121 1.33 7.15 -11.47
N LEU A 122 0.88 7.70 -10.33
CA LEU A 122 -0.48 8.21 -10.16
C LEU A 122 -0.80 9.34 -11.15
N MET A 123 0.08 10.33 -11.28
CA MET A 123 -0.12 11.45 -12.22
C MET A 123 -0.17 10.96 -13.67
N THR A 124 0.64 9.97 -14.01
CA THR A 124 0.59 9.33 -15.33
C THR A 124 -0.73 8.60 -15.55
N LEU A 125 -1.25 7.88 -14.55
CA LEU A 125 -2.56 7.23 -14.62
C LEU A 125 -3.70 8.26 -14.77
N VAL A 126 -3.67 9.37 -14.03
CA VAL A 126 -4.66 10.45 -14.14
C VAL A 126 -4.66 11.06 -15.55
N SER A 127 -3.48 11.28 -16.12
CA SER A 127 -3.34 11.86 -17.45
C SER A 127 -3.72 10.88 -18.58
N ARG A 128 -3.22 9.65 -18.54
CA ARG A 128 -3.35 8.67 -19.64
C ARG A 128 -4.57 7.77 -19.54
N PHE A 129 -5.06 7.53 -18.33
CA PHE A 129 -6.21 6.67 -18.05
C PHE A 129 -7.17 7.34 -17.05
N PRO A 130 -7.84 8.44 -17.43
CA PRO A 130 -8.60 9.28 -16.49
C PRO A 130 -9.65 8.53 -15.68
N GLU A 131 -10.31 7.51 -16.27
CA GLU A 131 -11.27 6.67 -15.54
C GLU A 131 -10.61 5.92 -14.36
N ILE A 132 -9.40 5.39 -14.55
CA ILE A 132 -8.63 4.70 -13.51
C ILE A 132 -8.15 5.72 -12.47
N GLY A 133 -7.54 6.81 -12.92
CA GLY A 133 -7.05 7.89 -12.04
C GLY A 133 -8.14 8.45 -11.15
N ASN A 134 -9.30 8.78 -11.71
CA ASN A 134 -10.44 9.31 -10.95
C ASN A 134 -10.95 8.35 -9.88
N LYS A 135 -11.04 7.04 -10.20
CA LYS A 135 -11.44 6.02 -9.20
C LYS A 135 -10.43 5.95 -8.05
N ILE A 136 -9.13 5.94 -8.37
CA ILE A 136 -8.06 5.92 -7.35
C ILE A 136 -8.14 7.17 -6.47
N LEU A 137 -8.27 8.35 -7.06
CA LEU A 137 -8.36 9.62 -6.32
C LEU A 137 -9.60 9.64 -5.40
N ILE A 138 -10.78 9.25 -5.89
CA ILE A 138 -12.00 9.17 -5.08
C ILE A 138 -11.83 8.19 -3.91
N ASN A 139 -11.26 7.01 -4.15
CA ASN A 139 -11.02 6.03 -3.10
C ASN A 139 -10.00 6.51 -2.08
N LEU A 140 -8.93 7.18 -2.52
CA LEU A 140 -7.94 7.80 -1.64
C LEU A 140 -8.59 8.88 -0.76
N SER A 141 -9.42 9.76 -1.32
CA SER A 141 -10.17 10.74 -0.54
C SER A 141 -11.08 10.10 0.51
N LYS A 142 -11.73 8.97 0.18
CA LYS A 142 -12.57 8.22 1.14
C LYS A 142 -11.73 7.65 2.30
N VAL A 143 -10.58 7.05 2.00
CA VAL A 143 -9.64 6.52 3.01
C VAL A 143 -9.21 7.62 3.97
N LEU A 144 -8.83 8.79 3.44
CA LEU A 144 -8.38 9.89 4.28
C LEU A 144 -9.51 10.48 5.13
N ALA A 145 -10.70 10.61 4.56
CA ALA A 145 -11.86 11.05 5.31
C ALA A 145 -12.21 10.09 6.46
N GLU A 146 -12.03 8.78 6.27
CA GLU A 146 -12.21 7.78 7.31
C GLU A 146 -11.16 7.90 8.42
N ARG A 147 -9.87 7.96 8.05
CA ARG A 147 -8.77 8.14 9.01
C ARG A 147 -8.88 9.44 9.82
N LEU A 148 -9.33 10.53 9.19
CA LEU A 148 -9.58 11.80 9.88
C LEU A 148 -10.70 11.66 10.92
N ARG A 149 -11.81 10.99 10.55
CA ARG A 149 -12.90 10.71 11.50
C ARG A 149 -12.45 9.85 12.67
N GLU A 150 -11.63 8.83 12.41
CA GLU A 150 -11.06 7.98 13.46
C GLU A 150 -10.12 8.77 14.39
N SER A 151 -9.23 9.58 13.81
CA SER A 151 -8.30 10.42 14.56
C SER A 151 -9.04 11.40 15.47
N ASN A 152 -10.09 12.05 14.97
CA ASN A 152 -10.93 12.96 15.76
C ASN A 152 -11.63 12.25 16.92
N LYS A 153 -12.15 11.03 16.71
CA LYS A 153 -12.75 10.23 17.80
C LYS A 153 -11.75 9.93 18.92
N ILE A 154 -10.50 9.59 18.57
CA ILE A 154 -9.44 9.31 19.55
C ILE A 154 -9.09 10.56 20.37
N LEU A 155 -9.04 11.74 19.73
CA LEU A 155 -8.76 13.00 20.42
C LEU A 155 -9.88 13.38 21.40
N MET A 156 -11.14 13.16 21.02
CA MET A 156 -12.28 13.43 21.91
C MET A 156 -12.25 12.51 23.15
N GLN A 157 -11.93 11.23 22.98
CA GLN A 157 -11.85 10.27 24.10
C GLN A 157 -10.69 10.52 25.08
N LYS A 158 -9.63 11.22 24.66
CA LYS A 158 -8.49 11.58 25.51
C LYS A 158 -8.68 12.90 26.27
N SER A 159 -9.73 13.64 25.93
CA SER A 159 -10.05 14.93 26.54
C SER A 159 -11.01 14.82 27.73
N ASP A 160 -11.48 13.59 28.03
CA ASP A 160 -12.25 13.20 29.21
C ASP A 160 -11.34 12.47 30.22
#